data_AF-A0A7L0P446-F1
#
_entry.id   AF-A0A7L0P446-F1
#
_cell.length_a   1.000
_cell.length_b   1.000
_cell.length_c   1.000
_cell.angle_alpha   90.00
_cell.angle_beta   90.00
_cell.angle_gamma   90.00
#
_symmetry.space_group_name_H-M   'P 1'
#
loop_
_entity.id
_entity.type
_entity.pdbx_description
1 polymer ?
#
loop_
_entity_poly.entity_id
_entity_poly.type
_entity_poly.pdbx_seq_one_letter_code
_entity_poly.pdbx_strand_id
1 'polypeptide(L)'
;YENKYVKFFKSKPELPPGLSLEATAQPGKQPGKAESGETGLSKAAKRNLKRKEKRKQQQEKGERETDELIQALEKASLSGGGGGGGDKGPPGDTPASEKSKKIKNLKKKLRQVEELQQRLDSGEIKQPTKEQLEKLGRRKALEEELRGLELDS
;
A
#
# COMPACT_ATOMS: atom_id res chain seq x y z
N TYR A 1 42.14 1.28 -33.57
CA TYR A 1 40.83 1.91 -33.27
C TYR A 1 40.24 1.17 -32.08
N GLU A 2 40.14 1.79 -30.90
CA GLU A 2 39.63 1.10 -29.71
C GLU A 2 38.11 1.24 -29.61
N ASN A 3 37.44 0.10 -29.40
CA ASN A 3 35.99 0.00 -29.39
C ASN A 3 35.38 0.81 -28.22
N LYS A 4 34.30 1.55 -28.49
CA LYS A 4 33.63 2.44 -27.51
C LYS A 4 33.25 1.72 -26.22
N TYR A 5 32.93 0.43 -26.30
CA TYR A 5 32.61 -0.39 -25.14
C TYR A 5 33.82 -0.60 -24.21
N VAL A 6 35.04 -0.74 -24.75
CA VAL A 6 36.25 -0.94 -23.95
C VAL A 6 36.60 0.33 -23.16
N LYS A 7 36.36 1.52 -23.73
CA LYS A 7 36.57 2.80 -23.04
C LYS A 7 35.66 2.97 -21.81
N PHE A 8 34.42 2.50 -21.90
CA PHE A 8 33.46 2.56 -20.79
C PHE A 8 33.87 1.70 -19.60
N PHE A 9 34.47 0.53 -19.82
CA PHE A 9 34.95 -0.32 -18.75
C PHE A 9 36.20 0.23 -18.08
N LYS A 10 37.10 0.85 -18.87
CA LYS A 10 38.32 1.49 -18.35
C LYS A 10 38.06 2.81 -17.60
N SER A 11 36.92 3.46 -17.84
CA SER A 11 36.55 4.72 -17.19
C SER A 11 35.54 4.58 -16.05
N LYS A 12 35.18 3.35 -15.64
CA LYS A 12 34.31 3.19 -14.47
C LYS A 12 35.13 3.49 -13.21
N PRO A 13 34.63 4.36 -12.31
CA PRO A 13 35.26 4.53 -11.02
C PRO A 13 35.24 3.19 -10.29
N GLU A 14 36.40 2.76 -9.82
CA GLU A 14 36.59 1.49 -9.11
C GLU A 14 35.73 1.42 -7.84
N LEU A 15 35.53 2.56 -7.20
CA LEU A 15 34.77 2.67 -5.96
C LEU A 15 33.45 3.40 -6.16
N PRO A 16 32.39 2.98 -5.43
CA PRO A 16 31.09 3.61 -5.52
C PRO A 16 31.17 5.09 -5.12
N PRO A 17 30.36 5.96 -5.73
CA PRO A 17 30.30 7.38 -5.36
C PRO A 17 30.00 7.51 -3.86
N GLY A 18 30.94 8.14 -3.13
CA GLY A 18 30.90 8.28 -1.67
C GLY A 18 31.94 7.46 -0.91
N LEU A 19 32.71 6.59 -1.58
CA LEU A 19 33.76 5.75 -0.99
C LEU A 19 35.11 6.02 -1.67
N SER A 20 35.53 7.29 -1.78
CA SER A 20 36.89 7.59 -2.26
C SER A 20 37.92 7.11 -1.24
N LEU A 21 39.11 6.73 -1.71
CA LEU A 21 40.27 6.25 -0.93
C LEU A 21 40.84 7.28 0.08
N GLU A 22 40.14 8.39 0.33
CA GLU A 22 40.52 9.46 1.24
C GLU A 22 40.05 9.25 2.69
N ALA A 23 39.45 8.09 3.01
CA ALA A 23 39.02 7.78 4.38
C ALA A 23 40.11 7.09 5.23
N THR A 24 41.26 6.72 4.64
CA THR A 24 42.35 6.01 5.35
C THR A 24 43.62 6.83 5.58
N ALA A 25 43.62 8.13 5.28
CA ALA A 25 44.74 9.02 5.59
C ALA A 25 44.25 10.29 6.31
N GLN A 26 44.30 10.28 7.65
CA GLN A 26 44.32 11.50 8.46
C GLN A 26 45.76 12.06 8.51
N PRO A 27 46.03 13.31 8.92
CA PRO A 27 45.19 14.51 9.03
C PRO A 27 45.82 15.79 8.39
N GLY A 28 45.03 16.72 7.86
CA GLY A 28 45.60 18.00 7.35
C GLY A 28 44.59 19.07 6.90
N LYS A 29 44.28 20.00 7.82
CA LYS A 29 43.86 21.42 7.66
C LYS A 29 42.99 21.88 6.45
N GLN A 30 41.74 22.24 6.80
CA GLN A 30 40.98 23.48 6.49
C GLN A 30 40.40 23.73 5.06
N PRO A 31 39.50 24.73 4.87
CA PRO A 31 38.21 24.98 5.55
C PRO A 31 37.08 25.33 4.52
N GLY A 32 35.80 25.16 4.84
CA GLY A 32 34.76 25.65 3.91
C GLY A 32 33.30 25.38 4.25
N LYS A 33 32.68 26.35 4.93
CA LYS A 33 31.33 26.88 4.66
C LYS A 33 30.10 26.06 5.12
N ALA A 34 29.49 26.59 6.19
CA ALA A 34 28.05 26.72 6.48
C ALA A 34 27.21 25.42 6.54
N GLU A 35 26.33 25.18 7.51
CA GLU A 35 25.39 26.08 8.17
C GLU A 35 25.02 25.53 9.56
N SER A 36 24.77 26.49 10.44
CA SER A 36 23.92 26.36 11.62
C SER A 36 22.56 25.74 11.25
N GLY A 37 22.08 24.81 12.06
CA GLY A 37 20.74 24.26 11.88
C GLY A 37 20.60 22.88 12.50
N GLU A 38 20.49 22.86 13.83
CA GLU A 38 19.97 21.76 14.63
C GLU A 38 18.80 21.00 13.96
N THR A 39 18.60 19.76 14.41
CA THR A 39 17.73 18.70 13.89
C THR A 39 18.46 17.72 12.96
N GLY A 40 19.08 16.72 13.61
CA GLY A 40 19.75 15.54 13.03
C GLY A 40 18.81 14.60 12.26
N LEU A 41 18.09 15.12 11.27
CA LEU A 41 17.27 14.35 10.37
C LEU A 41 17.63 14.71 8.93
N SER A 42 18.02 13.69 8.16
CA SER A 42 18.32 13.79 6.73
C SER A 42 17.19 14.48 5.96
N LYS A 43 17.52 15.13 4.83
CA LYS A 43 16.54 15.75 3.91
C LYS A 43 15.37 14.81 3.58
N ALA A 44 15.62 13.50 3.51
CA ALA A 44 14.60 12.47 3.31
C ALA A 44 13.64 12.32 4.50
N ALA A 45 14.16 12.37 5.74
CA ALA A 45 13.36 12.29 6.96
C ALA A 45 12.44 13.52 7.12
N LYS A 46 12.95 14.73 6.81
CA LYS A 46 12.14 15.95 6.77
C LYS A 46 11.01 15.87 5.73
N ARG A 47 11.31 15.34 4.53
CA ARG A 47 10.28 15.13 3.49
C ARG A 47 9.22 14.11 3.90
N ASN A 48 9.61 13.03 4.57
CA ASN A 48 8.67 11.98 5.03
C ASN A 48 7.76 12.45 6.15
N LEU A 49 8.27 13.24 7.11
CA LEU A 49 7.44 13.85 8.16
C LEU A 49 6.36 14.76 7.57
N LYS A 50 6.73 15.64 6.64
CA LYS A 50 5.79 16.53 5.96
C LYS A 50 4.72 15.76 5.15
N ARG A 51 5.09 14.61 4.58
CA ARG A 51 4.16 13.72 3.87
C ARG A 51 3.20 13.00 4.83
N LYS A 52 3.69 12.58 6.00
CA LYS A 52 2.88 11.93 7.04
C LYS A 52 1.87 12.90 7.65
N GLU A 53 2.27 14.16 7.85
CA GLU A 53 1.40 15.24 8.33
C GLU A 53 0.28 15.60 7.33
N LYS A 54 0.61 15.76 6.04
CA LYS A 54 -0.39 16.01 4.99
C LYS A 54 -1.38 14.85 4.80
N ARG A 55 -0.97 13.62 5.10
CA ARG A 55 -1.84 12.44 5.09
C ARG A 55 -2.80 12.43 6.27
N LYS A 56 -2.37 12.88 7.45
CA LYS A 56 -3.22 12.99 8.65
C LYS A 56 -4.34 14.02 8.47
N GLN A 57 -4.03 15.19 7.89
CA GLN A 57 -5.06 16.20 7.58
C GLN A 57 -6.09 15.71 6.55
N GLN A 58 -5.67 14.92 5.56
CA GLN A 58 -6.60 14.29 4.61
C GLN A 58 -7.45 13.20 5.26
N GLN A 59 -6.92 12.51 6.27
CA GLN A 59 -7.67 11.49 6.99
C GLN A 59 -8.78 12.12 7.85
N GLU A 60 -8.49 13.21 8.58
CA GLU A 60 -9.51 13.94 9.36
C GLU A 60 -10.57 14.60 8.46
N LYS A 61 -10.20 15.07 7.26
CA LYS A 61 -11.16 15.58 6.27
C LYS A 61 -12.02 14.47 5.67
N GLY A 62 -11.42 13.33 5.35
CA GLY A 62 -12.13 12.16 4.85
C GLY A 62 -13.06 11.54 5.88
N GLU A 63 -12.70 11.56 7.18
CA GLU A 63 -13.52 11.03 8.27
C GLU A 63 -14.80 11.85 8.47
N ARG A 64 -14.70 13.20 8.42
CA ARG A 64 -15.88 14.08 8.42
C ARG A 64 -16.75 13.92 7.19
N GLU A 65 -16.14 13.78 6.00
CA GLU A 65 -16.88 13.51 4.77
C GLU A 65 -17.61 12.16 4.83
N THR A 66 -17.01 11.13 5.45
CA THR A 66 -17.68 9.85 5.65
C THR A 66 -18.82 9.94 6.66
N ASP A 67 -18.65 10.69 7.77
CA ASP A 67 -19.72 10.88 8.76
C ASP A 67 -20.92 11.66 8.18
N GLU A 68 -20.67 12.65 7.33
CA GLU A 68 -21.71 13.37 6.59
C GLU A 68 -22.46 12.46 5.60
N LEU A 69 -21.74 11.59 4.87
CA LEU A 69 -22.34 10.62 3.97
C LEU A 69 -23.19 9.58 4.71
N ILE A 70 -22.74 9.13 5.89
CA ILE A 70 -23.50 8.20 6.75
C ILE A 70 -24.80 8.87 7.22
N GLN A 71 -24.73 10.11 7.72
CA GLN A 71 -25.92 10.86 8.13
C GLN A 71 -26.88 11.13 6.95
N ALA A 72 -26.36 11.43 5.76
CA ALA A 72 -27.17 11.63 4.56
C ALA A 72 -27.89 10.34 4.15
N LEU A 73 -27.22 9.18 4.24
CA LEU A 73 -27.80 7.88 3.95
C LEU A 73 -28.88 7.49 4.97
N GLU A 74 -28.62 7.69 6.27
CA GLU A 74 -29.60 7.45 7.34
C GLU A 74 -30.84 8.34 7.17
N LYS A 75 -30.64 9.61 6.83
CA LYS A 75 -31.74 10.55 6.57
C LYS A 75 -32.55 10.19 5.32
N ALA A 76 -31.89 9.71 4.26
CA ALA A 76 -32.56 9.25 3.05
C ALA A 76 -33.37 7.96 3.28
N SER A 77 -32.85 7.04 4.10
CA SER A 77 -33.51 5.77 4.43
C SER A 77 -34.81 5.96 5.22
N LEU A 78 -34.91 7.03 6.02
CA LEU A 78 -36.12 7.36 6.78
C LEU A 78 -37.18 8.14 5.97
N SER A 79 -36.81 8.71 4.82
CA SER A 79 -37.72 9.50 3.96
C SER A 79 -38.19 8.75 2.70
N GLY A 80 -37.70 7.54 2.45
CA GLY A 80 -37.85 6.82 1.18
C GLY A 80 -38.92 5.74 1.16
N GLY A 81 -40.11 5.99 1.70
CA GLY A 81 -41.29 5.14 1.46
C GLY A 81 -42.06 5.62 0.23
N GLY A 82 -41.70 5.17 -0.97
CA GLY A 82 -42.57 5.33 -2.14
C GLY A 82 -41.89 5.39 -3.53
N GLY A 83 -42.07 4.31 -4.30
CA GLY A 83 -42.50 4.38 -5.71
C GLY A 83 -41.51 4.79 -6.83
N GLY A 84 -41.02 3.79 -7.56
CA GLY A 84 -41.32 3.59 -9.00
C GLY A 84 -40.63 4.44 -10.09
N GLY A 85 -40.17 3.74 -11.15
CA GLY A 85 -40.10 4.27 -12.53
C GLY A 85 -38.70 4.66 -13.03
N GLY A 86 -38.18 3.93 -14.02
CA GLY A 86 -36.77 3.99 -14.43
C GLY A 86 -36.38 5.02 -15.50
N ASP A 87 -35.07 5.15 -15.70
CA ASP A 87 -34.41 5.35 -17.00
C ASP A 87 -32.89 5.05 -16.87
N LYS A 88 -32.28 4.72 -18.01
CA LYS A 88 -30.97 4.10 -18.25
C LYS A 88 -29.77 4.84 -17.62
N GLY A 89 -29.16 4.22 -16.61
CA GLY A 89 -27.79 4.50 -16.13
C GLY A 89 -26.83 3.32 -16.39
N PRO A 90 -25.49 3.52 -16.28
CA PRO A 90 -24.45 2.53 -16.62
C PRO A 90 -24.70 1.22 -15.85
N PRO A 91 -24.27 0.02 -16.33
CA PRO A 91 -24.76 -1.27 -15.84
C PRO A 91 -24.82 -1.26 -14.33
N GLY A 92 -26.05 -1.09 -13.84
CA GLY A 92 -26.31 -0.76 -12.45
C GLY A 92 -25.65 -1.82 -11.59
N ASP A 93 -25.05 -1.36 -10.50
CA ASP A 93 -24.76 -2.18 -9.35
C ASP A 93 -26.12 -2.69 -8.81
N THR A 94 -26.69 -3.66 -9.52
CA THR A 94 -27.75 -4.48 -8.97
C THR A 94 -27.14 -5.23 -7.79
N PRO A 95 -27.90 -5.46 -6.72
CA PRO A 95 -27.39 -6.21 -5.57
C PRO A 95 -26.82 -7.57 -6.00
N ALA A 96 -27.35 -8.16 -7.08
CA ALA A 96 -26.81 -9.38 -7.70
C ALA A 96 -25.42 -9.20 -8.35
N SER A 97 -25.18 -8.08 -9.05
CA SER A 97 -23.88 -7.74 -9.66
C SER A 97 -22.82 -7.47 -8.58
N GLU A 98 -23.17 -6.73 -7.53
CA GLU A 98 -22.27 -6.48 -6.40
C GLU A 98 -21.91 -7.75 -5.63
N LYS A 99 -22.92 -8.60 -5.34
CA LYS A 99 -22.70 -9.93 -4.74
C LYS A 99 -21.76 -10.78 -5.60
N SER A 100 -21.99 -10.82 -6.91
CA SER A 100 -21.14 -11.55 -7.85
C SER A 100 -19.68 -11.07 -7.83
N LYS A 101 -19.47 -9.75 -7.74
CA LYS A 101 -18.13 -9.15 -7.58
C LYS A 101 -17.50 -9.54 -6.23
N LYS A 102 -18.27 -9.48 -5.13
CA LYS A 102 -17.82 -9.87 -3.78
C LYS A 102 -17.41 -11.35 -3.71
N ILE A 103 -18.23 -12.26 -4.23
CA ILE A 103 -17.94 -13.69 -4.32
C ILE A 103 -16.62 -13.93 -5.07
N LYS A 104 -16.44 -13.30 -6.25
CA LYS A 104 -15.19 -13.41 -7.03
C LYS A 104 -13.98 -12.88 -6.25
N ASN A 105 -14.13 -11.80 -5.50
CA ASN A 105 -13.06 -11.22 -4.71
C ASN A 105 -12.69 -12.09 -3.51
N LEU A 106 -13.67 -12.66 -2.80
CA LEU A 106 -13.43 -13.58 -1.68
C LEU A 106 -12.75 -14.87 -2.17
N LYS A 107 -13.19 -15.44 -3.29
CA LYS A 107 -12.51 -16.58 -3.94
C LYS A 107 -11.04 -16.29 -4.26
N LYS A 108 -10.75 -15.09 -4.78
CA LYS A 108 -9.36 -14.66 -5.03
C LYS A 108 -8.54 -14.55 -3.73
N LYS A 109 -9.11 -13.98 -2.67
CA LYS A 109 -8.43 -13.87 -1.36
C LYS A 109 -8.15 -15.25 -0.78
N LEU A 110 -9.11 -16.18 -0.84
CA LEU A 110 -8.92 -17.55 -0.37
C LEU A 110 -7.78 -18.25 -1.11
N ARG A 111 -7.74 -18.15 -2.44
CA ARG A 111 -6.64 -18.70 -3.23
C ARG A 111 -5.28 -18.11 -2.83
N GLN A 112 -5.19 -16.80 -2.60
CA GLN A 112 -3.93 -16.18 -2.14
C GLN A 112 -3.51 -16.68 -0.76
N VAL A 113 -4.47 -16.90 0.13
CA VAL A 113 -4.22 -17.45 1.47
C VAL A 113 -3.75 -18.91 1.38
N GLU A 114 -4.33 -19.71 0.48
CA GLU A 114 -3.88 -21.08 0.20
C GLU A 114 -2.48 -21.13 -0.40
N GLU A 115 -2.17 -20.27 -1.37
CA GLU A 115 -0.82 -20.15 -1.93
C GLU A 115 0.19 -19.72 -0.86
N LEU A 116 -0.18 -18.80 0.05
CA LEU A 116 0.66 -18.42 1.19
C LEU A 116 0.89 -19.59 2.16
N GLN A 117 -0.16 -20.39 2.43
CA GLN A 117 -0.04 -21.60 3.26
C GLN A 117 0.87 -22.62 2.58
N GLN A 118 0.70 -22.88 1.28
CA GLN A 118 1.52 -23.82 0.53
C GLN A 118 3.01 -23.43 0.54
N ARG A 119 3.32 -22.13 0.45
CA ARG A 119 4.70 -21.63 0.54
C ARG A 119 5.30 -21.73 1.95
N LEU A 120 4.46 -21.73 2.98
CA LEU A 120 4.90 -22.00 4.35
C LEU A 120 5.16 -23.50 4.54
N ASP A 121 4.25 -24.34 4.05
CA ASP A 121 4.35 -25.80 4.15
C ASP A 121 5.52 -26.34 3.33
N SER A 122 5.81 -25.73 2.17
CA SER A 122 6.99 -26.06 1.35
C SER A 122 8.31 -25.57 1.96
N GLY A 123 8.25 -24.76 3.01
CA GLY A 123 9.42 -24.15 3.65
C GLY A 123 10.08 -23.04 2.83
N GLU A 124 9.46 -22.56 1.75
CA GLU A 124 9.92 -21.39 0.98
C GLU A 124 9.90 -20.14 1.87
N ILE A 125 8.86 -20.01 2.72
CA ILE A 125 8.77 -18.96 3.74
C ILE A 125 9.17 -19.56 5.09
N LYS A 126 10.43 -19.35 5.51
CA LYS A 126 10.95 -19.86 6.79
C LYS A 126 10.47 -19.08 8.01
N GLN A 127 10.20 -17.78 7.86
CA GLN A 127 9.67 -16.93 8.92
C GLN A 127 8.49 -16.12 8.38
N PRO A 128 7.24 -16.56 8.61
CA PRO A 128 6.07 -15.79 8.23
C PRO A 128 6.05 -14.44 8.95
N THR A 129 5.76 -13.38 8.20
CA THR A 129 5.54 -12.05 8.78
C THR A 129 4.23 -12.00 9.55
N LYS A 130 4.10 -11.08 10.51
CA LYS A 130 2.86 -10.90 11.29
C LYS A 130 1.63 -10.72 10.41
N GLU A 131 1.76 -9.97 9.33
CA GLU A 131 0.69 -9.76 8.35
C GLU A 131 0.30 -11.06 7.62
N GLN A 132 1.26 -11.93 7.30
CA GLN A 132 0.98 -13.23 6.69
C GLN A 132 0.23 -14.16 7.66
N LEU A 133 0.62 -14.18 8.94
CA LEU A 133 -0.10 -14.92 9.97
C LEU A 133 -1.53 -14.41 10.13
N GLU A 134 -1.74 -13.11 10.13
CA GLU A 134 -3.08 -12.53 10.16
C GLU A 134 -3.91 -12.92 8.93
N LYS A 135 -3.31 -12.92 7.74
CA LYS A 135 -3.98 -13.37 6.50
C LYS A 135 -4.43 -14.83 6.59
N LEU A 136 -3.58 -15.71 7.13
CA LEU A 136 -3.92 -17.12 7.35
C LEU A 136 -5.00 -17.27 8.43
N GLY A 137 -4.92 -16.51 9.52
CA GLY A 137 -5.93 -16.51 10.59
C GLY A 137 -7.31 -16.04 10.12
N ARG A 138 -7.37 -15.12 9.14
CA ARG A 138 -8.63 -14.65 8.54
C ARG A 138 -9.22 -15.61 7.51
N ARG A 139 -8.57 -16.73 7.18
CA ARG A 139 -9.06 -17.72 6.21
C ARG A 139 -10.49 -18.14 6.50
N LYS A 140 -10.76 -18.57 7.74
CA LYS A 140 -12.07 -19.08 8.15
C LYS A 140 -13.17 -18.03 8.00
N ALA A 141 -12.88 -16.79 8.37
CA ALA A 141 -13.83 -15.68 8.21
C ALA A 141 -14.15 -15.40 6.72
N LEU A 142 -13.16 -15.50 5.84
CA LEU A 142 -13.38 -15.36 4.39
C LEU A 142 -14.23 -16.50 3.81
N GLU A 143 -14.08 -17.73 4.32
CA GLU A 143 -14.90 -18.89 3.93
C GLU A 143 -16.35 -18.75 4.41
N GLU A 144 -16.56 -18.30 5.65
CA GLU A 144 -17.88 -18.03 6.22
C GLU A 144 -18.61 -16.91 5.46
N GLU A 145 -17.94 -15.78 5.18
CA GLU A 145 -18.50 -14.68 4.38
C GLU A 145 -18.87 -15.15 2.97
N LEU A 146 -18.00 -15.95 2.34
CA LEU A 146 -18.27 -16.50 1.01
C LEU A 146 -19.50 -17.41 1.03
N ARG A 147 -19.59 -18.31 2.02
CA ARG A 147 -20.73 -19.22 2.17
C ARG A 147 -22.05 -18.46 2.36
N GLY A 148 -22.05 -17.41 3.18
CA GLY A 148 -23.24 -16.57 3.37
C GLY A 148 -23.71 -15.93 2.06
N LEU A 149 -22.78 -15.38 1.28
CA LEU A 149 -23.10 -14.77 -0.01
C LEU A 149 -23.58 -15.78 -1.07
N GLU A 150 -23.11 -17.02 -1.02
CA GLU A 150 -23.56 -18.11 -1.90
C GLU A 150 -24.93 -18.67 -1.50
N LEU A 151 -25.29 -18.65 -0.21
CA LEU A 151 -26.61 -19.07 0.28
C LEU A 151 -27.71 -18.04 -0.01
N ASP A 152 -27.34 -16.75 -0.01
CA ASP A 152 -28.23 -15.61 -0.30
C ASP A 152 -28.38 -15.32 -1.81
N SER A 153 -28.01 -16.27 -2.68
CA SER A 153 -28.12 -16.22 -4.15
C SER A 153 -29.19 -17.17 -4.67
#